data_AF-A0A7J8RIB3-F1
#
_entry.id   AF-A0A7J8RIB3-F1
#
_cell.length_a   1.000
_cell.length_b   1.000
_cell.length_c   1.000
_cell.angle_alpha   90.00
_cell.angle_beta   90.00
_cell.angle_gamma   90.00
#
_symmetry.space_group_name_H-M   'P 1'
#
loop_
_entity.id
_entity.type
_entity.pdbx_description
1 polymer ?
#
loop_
_entity_poly.entity_id
_entity_poly.type
_entity_poly.pdbx_seq_one_letter_code
_entity_poly.pdbx_strand_id
1 'polypeptide(L)'
;MRTRRGLCYPRADVCVDKIVVKRRDFAGYNMACRKRQRFSPVIAGNSDLFDALPDDLVISILSKLSSSASCPSDFINVLITCKRLNSFALQPLVLSKASSKLFAIKAENWSESAHRFLKCCADAGNVEACYTLGMIRFYCLQNRGSGASLMAKAAISSHAPALYSLAVIQFNGSGGSKNDKDLRAGVALCARAAFLGHIDALRELGHCLQDGYGVRQNITEGRRFLVQANARELAAGLSSASVSNIATCSWLTWSPHPIPHPTNRHPNLPGCPLLSDFGCNVPAPEAHPANKFLTDWFGS
;
A
#
# COMPACT_ATOMS: atom_id res chain seq x y z
N MET A 1 47.68 -69.29 0.92
CA MET A 1 48.58 -69.33 -0.25
C MET A 1 48.63 -67.94 -0.90
N ARG A 2 49.72 -67.61 -1.61
CA ARG A 2 49.97 -66.53 -2.60
C ARG A 2 49.35 -65.11 -2.43
N THR A 3 50.23 -64.11 -2.57
CA THR A 3 50.02 -62.67 -2.78
C THR A 3 49.49 -62.37 -4.22
N ARG A 4 49.29 -61.14 -4.75
CA ARG A 4 49.76 -59.72 -4.57
C ARG A 4 48.75 -58.83 -5.36
N ARG A 5 48.56 -57.48 -5.28
CA ARG A 5 49.25 -56.25 -4.80
C ARG A 5 48.15 -55.25 -4.31
N GLY A 6 48.37 -54.02 -3.84
CA GLY A 6 49.59 -53.31 -3.41
C GLY A 6 49.75 -51.86 -3.91
N LEU A 7 49.77 -50.87 -2.98
CA LEU A 7 50.49 -49.56 -3.00
C LEU A 7 50.07 -48.50 -4.05
N CYS A 8 50.13 -47.17 -3.83
CA CYS A 8 50.31 -46.32 -2.63
C CYS A 8 49.88 -44.85 -2.94
N TYR A 9 49.66 -44.02 -1.91
CA TYR A 9 49.65 -42.54 -2.03
C TYR A 9 51.07 -41.96 -1.97
N PRO A 10 51.30 -40.77 -2.56
CA PRO A 10 52.29 -39.80 -2.06
C PRO A 10 51.64 -38.51 -1.53
N ARG A 11 52.42 -37.69 -0.81
CA ARG A 11 52.02 -36.42 -0.19
C ARG A 11 52.50 -35.19 -0.99
N ALA A 12 51.85 -34.07 -0.66
CA ALA A 12 52.18 -32.66 -0.89
C ALA A 12 53.61 -32.25 -1.30
N ASP A 13 53.69 -31.13 -2.04
CA ASP A 13 54.55 -30.02 -1.64
C ASP A 13 53.95 -28.66 -2.07
N VAL A 14 54.56 -27.54 -1.64
CA VAL A 14 54.10 -26.15 -1.86
C VAL A 14 55.10 -25.34 -2.66
N CYS A 15 54.65 -24.65 -3.73
CA CYS A 15 55.27 -23.40 -4.15
C CYS A 15 54.30 -22.49 -4.94
N VAL A 16 54.71 -21.24 -5.15
CA VAL A 16 53.94 -20.15 -5.77
C VAL A 16 54.45 -19.88 -7.18
N ASP A 17 53.57 -19.57 -8.13
CA ASP A 17 53.92 -18.61 -9.17
C ASP A 17 52.72 -17.83 -9.76
N LYS A 18 52.98 -16.67 -10.37
CA LYS A 18 51.98 -15.77 -10.98
C LYS A 18 52.06 -15.82 -12.51
N ILE A 19 50.97 -16.19 -13.18
CA ILE A 19 50.81 -15.94 -14.63
C ILE A 19 49.47 -15.26 -14.93
N VAL A 20 49.56 -14.14 -15.63
CA VAL A 20 48.44 -13.38 -16.24
C VAL A 20 48.36 -13.77 -17.72
N VAL A 21 47.16 -13.92 -18.31
CA VAL A 21 46.87 -13.45 -19.70
C VAL A 21 45.38 -13.63 -20.11
N LYS A 22 44.82 -12.54 -20.66
CA LYS A 22 43.71 -12.40 -21.63
C LYS A 22 42.53 -13.42 -21.62
N ARG A 23 41.34 -12.91 -21.27
CA ARG A 23 40.14 -13.20 -22.09
C ARG A 23 40.33 -12.62 -23.50
N ARG A 24 39.74 -13.26 -24.51
CA ARG A 24 39.50 -12.67 -25.84
C ARG A 24 38.02 -12.31 -25.97
N ASP A 25 37.76 -11.14 -26.52
CA ASP A 25 36.42 -10.70 -26.90
C ASP A 25 35.99 -11.29 -28.26
N PHE A 26 34.69 -11.19 -28.55
CA PHE A 26 34.19 -11.20 -29.92
C PHE A 26 33.19 -10.04 -30.09
N ALA A 27 33.42 -9.21 -31.11
CA ALA A 27 32.49 -8.17 -31.58
C ALA A 27 31.42 -8.80 -32.51
N GLY A 28 30.35 -8.13 -32.93
CA GLY A 28 29.89 -6.74 -32.70
C GLY A 28 28.35 -6.69 -32.83
N TYR A 29 27.68 -5.52 -32.79
CA TYR A 29 27.80 -4.46 -33.79
C TYR A 29 27.73 -3.05 -33.17
N ASN A 30 28.44 -2.09 -33.78
CA ASN A 30 28.37 -0.68 -33.42
C ASN A 30 27.14 -0.01 -34.05
N MET A 31 26.34 0.70 -33.25
CA MET A 31 25.62 1.88 -33.72
C MET A 31 26.07 3.09 -32.89
N ALA A 32 26.79 4.01 -33.54
CA ALA A 32 27.60 5.01 -32.85
C ALA A 32 26.74 6.15 -32.26
N CYS A 33 26.29 5.98 -31.01
CA CYS A 33 25.81 7.10 -30.20
C CYS A 33 26.94 8.11 -29.96
N ARG A 34 27.00 9.14 -30.82
CA ARG A 34 27.92 10.28 -30.67
C ARG A 34 27.73 10.89 -29.29
N LYS A 35 28.69 10.69 -28.38
CA LYS A 35 28.77 11.42 -27.11
C LYS A 35 28.85 12.91 -27.44
N ARG A 36 27.72 13.60 -27.36
CA ARG A 36 27.64 15.06 -27.53
C ARG A 36 28.24 15.68 -26.26
N GLN A 37 29.58 15.80 -26.23
CA GLN A 37 30.30 16.55 -25.22
C GLN A 37 29.78 17.99 -25.26
N ARG A 38 28.87 18.30 -24.33
CA ARG A 38 28.35 19.64 -24.14
C ARG A 38 29.43 20.40 -23.37
N PHE A 39 30.40 20.93 -24.11
CA PHE A 39 31.22 22.04 -23.61
C PHE A 39 30.24 23.16 -23.25
N SER A 40 29.99 23.33 -21.95
CA SER A 40 29.38 24.53 -21.42
C SER A 40 30.34 25.69 -21.68
N PRO A 41 29.89 26.80 -22.28
CA PRO A 41 30.72 28.01 -22.31
C PRO A 41 31.04 28.40 -20.87
N VAL A 42 32.28 28.78 -20.59
CA VAL A 42 32.70 29.25 -19.27
C VAL A 42 32.18 30.68 -19.08
N ILE A 43 30.88 30.79 -18.82
CA ILE A 43 30.25 32.02 -18.36
C ILE A 43 30.50 32.08 -16.84
N ALA A 44 31.48 32.89 -16.45
CA ALA A 44 31.71 33.18 -15.04
C ALA A 44 30.50 33.94 -14.46
N GLY A 45 30.11 33.62 -13.22
CA GLY A 45 29.24 34.49 -12.42
C GLY A 45 27.73 34.22 -12.43
N ASN A 46 27.25 33.05 -12.89
CA ASN A 46 25.90 32.59 -12.55
C ASN A 46 25.82 31.05 -12.52
N SER A 47 26.14 30.47 -11.36
CA SER A 47 25.62 29.16 -10.97
C SER A 47 24.11 29.24 -10.84
N ASP A 48 23.37 28.26 -11.36
CA ASP A 48 21.93 28.17 -11.11
C ASP A 48 21.69 28.17 -9.58
N LEU A 49 20.85 29.09 -9.10
CA LEU A 49 20.56 29.25 -7.68
C LEU A 49 19.96 27.96 -7.08
N PHE A 50 19.32 27.12 -7.90
CA PHE A 50 18.88 25.81 -7.50
C PHE A 50 20.05 24.83 -7.26
N ASP A 51 21.08 24.86 -8.12
CA ASP A 51 22.28 24.02 -7.98
C ASP A 51 23.23 24.46 -6.86
N ALA A 52 23.06 25.68 -6.34
CA ALA A 52 23.69 26.13 -5.10
C ALA A 52 22.99 25.64 -3.80
N LEU A 53 21.77 25.08 -3.87
CA LEU A 53 21.07 24.58 -2.69
C LEU A 53 21.73 23.31 -2.13
N PRO A 54 21.95 23.19 -0.81
CA PRO A 54 22.34 21.93 -0.17
C PRO A 54 21.37 20.77 -0.45
N ASP A 55 21.93 19.59 -0.77
CA ASP A 55 21.15 18.40 -1.15
C ASP A 55 20.21 17.91 -0.03
N ASP A 56 20.62 18.04 1.24
CA ASP A 56 19.83 17.67 2.41
C ASP A 56 18.57 18.53 2.56
N LEU A 57 18.65 19.84 2.26
CA LEU A 57 17.48 20.72 2.20
C LEU A 57 16.53 20.30 1.08
N VAL A 58 17.05 19.93 -0.10
CA VAL A 58 16.22 19.41 -1.20
C VAL A 58 15.55 18.08 -0.80
N ILE A 59 16.29 17.15 -0.21
CA ILE A 59 15.76 15.87 0.30
C ILE A 59 14.73 16.08 1.43
N SER A 60 14.87 17.12 2.24
CA SER A 60 13.91 17.50 3.29
C SER A 60 12.61 18.08 2.70
N ILE A 61 12.71 18.98 1.73
CA ILE A 61 11.56 19.51 0.98
C ILE A 61 10.81 18.38 0.26
N LEU A 62 11.55 17.50 -0.42
CA LEU A 62 10.97 16.34 -1.11
C LEU A 62 10.37 15.31 -0.14
N SER A 63 10.99 15.09 1.02
CA SER A 63 10.40 14.30 2.12
C SER A 63 9.06 14.88 2.56
N LYS A 64 8.96 16.20 2.70
CA LYS A 64 7.72 16.85 3.12
C LYS A 64 6.65 16.74 2.03
N LEU A 65 6.98 17.06 0.78
CA LEU A 65 6.08 16.91 -0.37
C LEU A 65 5.55 15.49 -0.51
N SER A 66 6.43 14.48 -0.43
CA SER A 66 6.09 13.05 -0.45
C SER A 66 5.03 12.71 0.62
N SER A 67 5.19 13.25 1.84
CA SER A 67 4.24 13.04 2.95
C SER A 67 2.93 13.82 2.86
N SER A 68 2.89 14.93 2.09
CA SER A 68 1.71 15.79 1.95
C SER A 68 1.05 15.71 0.57
N ALA A 69 1.53 14.84 -0.33
CA ALA A 69 0.94 14.64 -1.64
C ALA A 69 -0.53 14.19 -1.52
N SER A 70 -1.40 14.87 -2.26
CA SER A 70 -2.84 14.64 -2.33
C SER A 70 -3.24 13.66 -3.43
N CYS A 71 -2.40 13.51 -4.46
CA CYS A 71 -2.58 12.60 -5.58
C CYS A 71 -1.20 12.18 -6.17
N PRO A 72 -1.15 11.15 -7.04
CA PRO A 72 0.12 10.68 -7.62
C PRO A 72 0.88 11.76 -8.43
N SER A 73 0.17 12.65 -9.14
CA SER A 73 0.77 13.68 -9.99
C SER A 73 1.60 14.71 -9.21
N ASP A 74 1.23 15.01 -7.95
CA ASP A 74 1.95 15.97 -7.09
C ASP A 74 3.45 15.59 -6.95
N PHE A 75 3.74 14.29 -6.94
CA PHE A 75 5.10 13.77 -6.83
C PHE A 75 5.71 13.37 -8.18
N ILE A 76 4.91 12.85 -9.13
CA ILE A 76 5.39 12.50 -10.47
C ILE A 76 5.93 13.73 -11.21
N ASN A 77 5.33 14.91 -11.01
CA ASN A 77 5.80 16.17 -11.60
C ASN A 77 7.26 16.49 -11.20
N VAL A 78 7.66 16.20 -9.96
CA VAL A 78 9.06 16.34 -9.52
C VAL A 78 9.98 15.36 -10.25
N LEU A 79 9.56 14.10 -10.40
CA LEU A 79 10.35 13.06 -11.07
C LEU A 79 10.65 13.38 -12.53
N ILE A 80 9.80 14.16 -13.21
CA ILE A 80 10.01 14.59 -14.61
C ILE A 80 10.65 15.97 -14.76
N THR A 81 10.73 16.78 -13.68
CA THR A 81 11.23 18.17 -13.75
C THR A 81 12.71 18.25 -14.11
N CYS A 82 13.60 17.59 -13.35
CA CYS A 82 15.02 17.56 -13.65
C CYS A 82 15.73 16.32 -13.07
N LYS A 83 16.94 16.02 -13.57
CA LYS A 83 17.72 14.84 -13.15
C LYS A 83 18.08 14.84 -11.66
N ARG A 84 18.37 16.02 -11.09
CA ARG A 84 18.76 16.16 -9.68
C ARG A 84 17.58 15.91 -8.75
N LEU A 85 16.42 16.52 -9.04
CA LEU A 85 15.16 16.23 -8.35
C LEU A 85 14.74 14.76 -8.47
N ASN A 86 14.82 14.17 -9.68
CA ASN A 86 14.55 12.74 -9.88
C ASN A 86 15.44 11.85 -8.99
N SER A 87 16.75 12.12 -8.95
CA SER A 87 17.71 11.35 -8.15
C SER A 87 17.46 11.45 -6.64
N PHE A 88 17.00 12.59 -6.13
CA PHE A 88 16.72 12.76 -4.69
C PHE A 88 15.32 12.28 -4.29
N ALA A 89 14.32 12.48 -5.15
CA ALA A 89 12.95 12.00 -4.92
C ALA A 89 12.88 10.46 -4.85
N LEU A 90 13.78 9.75 -5.54
CA LEU A 90 13.87 8.29 -5.50
C LEU A 90 14.77 7.74 -4.37
N GLN A 91 15.29 8.59 -3.46
CA GLN A 91 16.02 8.10 -2.29
C GLN A 91 15.07 7.42 -1.27
N PRO A 92 15.53 6.36 -0.55
CA PRO A 92 14.70 5.67 0.44
C PRO A 92 14.09 6.56 1.51
N LEU A 93 14.77 7.64 1.92
CA LEU A 93 14.26 8.59 2.92
C LEU A 93 13.03 9.39 2.43
N VAL A 94 12.90 9.62 1.13
CA VAL A 94 11.74 10.31 0.53
C VAL A 94 10.62 9.32 0.26
N LEU A 95 10.95 8.14 -0.28
CA LEU A 95 9.96 7.10 -0.62
C LEU A 95 9.33 6.47 0.63
N SER A 96 10.09 6.28 1.72
CA SER A 96 9.56 5.80 3.02
C SER A 96 8.47 6.71 3.61
N LYS A 97 8.43 7.98 3.21
CA LYS A 97 7.48 9.01 3.69
C LYS A 97 6.29 9.27 2.77
N ALA A 98 6.20 8.60 1.61
CA ALA A 98 5.12 8.81 0.64
C ALA A 98 3.73 8.54 1.25
N SER A 99 2.78 9.47 1.02
CA SER A 99 1.41 9.36 1.53
C SER A 99 0.63 8.20 0.90
N SER A 100 -0.40 7.69 1.57
CA SER A 100 -1.29 6.68 0.97
C SER A 100 -2.03 7.22 -0.27
N LYS A 101 -2.31 8.52 -0.33
CA LYS A 101 -2.93 9.19 -1.50
C LYS A 101 -2.02 9.21 -2.73
N LEU A 102 -0.70 9.21 -2.54
CA LEU A 102 0.28 9.08 -3.62
C LEU A 102 0.16 7.70 -4.33
N PHE A 103 -0.40 6.69 -3.65
CA PHE A 103 -0.71 5.37 -4.20
C PHE A 103 -2.16 5.22 -4.72
N ALA A 104 -2.92 6.31 -4.86
CA ALA A 104 -4.26 6.32 -5.47
C ALA A 104 -4.19 6.22 -7.01
N ILE A 105 -3.65 5.11 -7.49
CA ILE A 105 -3.60 4.71 -8.89
C ILE A 105 -4.90 3.96 -9.20
N LYS A 106 -5.49 4.19 -10.38
CA LYS A 106 -6.62 3.38 -10.89
C LYS A 106 -6.14 2.07 -11.53
N ALA A 107 -7.02 1.06 -11.61
CA ALA A 107 -6.72 -0.18 -12.34
C ALA A 107 -6.38 0.05 -13.82
N GLU A 108 -7.13 0.92 -14.53
CA GLU A 108 -6.91 1.27 -15.94
C GLU A 108 -5.50 1.83 -16.23
N ASN A 109 -4.85 2.44 -15.22
CA ASN A 109 -3.53 3.06 -15.31
C ASN A 109 -2.41 2.18 -14.72
N TRP A 110 -2.71 0.92 -14.39
CA TRP A 110 -1.72 -0.01 -13.86
C TRP A 110 -0.65 -0.32 -14.91
N SER A 111 0.62 -0.17 -14.52
CA SER A 111 1.76 -0.32 -15.42
C SER A 111 2.98 -0.84 -14.67
N GLU A 112 3.94 -1.40 -15.39
CA GLU A 112 5.22 -1.85 -14.84
C GLU A 112 6.01 -0.68 -14.19
N SER A 113 5.83 0.57 -14.64
CA SER A 113 6.38 1.74 -13.97
C SER A 113 5.68 2.05 -12.63
N ALA A 114 4.34 1.93 -12.57
CA ALA A 114 3.59 2.07 -11.33
C ALA A 114 3.95 0.96 -10.31
N HIS A 115 4.02 -0.30 -10.77
CA HIS A 115 4.44 -1.45 -9.97
C HIS A 115 5.86 -1.27 -9.41
N ARG A 116 6.81 -0.83 -10.26
CA ARG A 116 8.18 -0.55 -9.84
C ARG A 116 8.24 0.56 -8.79
N PHE A 117 7.51 1.65 -8.98
CA PHE A 117 7.48 2.77 -8.04
C PHE A 117 6.91 2.36 -6.66
N LEU A 118 5.76 1.67 -6.64
CA LEU A 118 5.19 1.07 -5.43
C LEU A 118 6.16 0.10 -4.76
N LYS A 119 6.86 -0.73 -5.55
CA LYS A 119 7.88 -1.65 -5.03
C LYS A 119 9.04 -0.90 -4.41
N CYS A 120 9.58 0.15 -5.05
CA CYS A 120 10.66 0.97 -4.47
C CYS A 120 10.24 1.62 -3.15
N CYS A 121 8.98 2.06 -3.00
CA CYS A 121 8.45 2.55 -1.74
C CYS A 121 8.36 1.45 -0.67
N ALA A 122 7.84 0.27 -1.02
CA ALA A 122 7.73 -0.88 -0.12
C ALA A 122 9.11 -1.44 0.30
N ASP A 123 10.07 -1.47 -0.63
CA ASP A 123 11.46 -1.86 -0.39
C ASP A 123 12.15 -0.83 0.54
N ALA A 124 11.90 0.47 0.35
CA ALA A 124 12.32 1.56 1.24
C ALA A 124 11.61 1.59 2.62
N GLY A 125 10.69 0.65 2.88
CA GLY A 125 10.02 0.51 4.18
C GLY A 125 8.72 1.30 4.35
N ASN A 126 8.18 1.89 3.28
CA ASN A 126 6.87 2.55 3.35
C ASN A 126 5.75 1.52 3.63
N VAL A 127 5.07 1.70 4.76
CA VAL A 127 4.04 0.79 5.27
C VAL A 127 2.79 0.77 4.36
N GLU A 128 2.37 1.93 3.86
CA GLU A 128 1.23 2.08 2.95
C GLU A 128 1.50 1.46 1.57
N ALA A 129 2.74 1.57 1.09
CA ALA A 129 3.18 0.89 -0.13
C ALA A 129 3.24 -0.64 0.05
N CYS A 130 3.73 -1.13 1.20
CA CYS A 130 3.69 -2.55 1.54
C CYS A 130 2.25 -3.09 1.57
N TYR A 131 1.32 -2.38 2.21
CA TYR A 131 -0.09 -2.77 2.21
C TYR A 131 -0.69 -2.74 0.79
N THR A 132 -0.56 -1.63 0.07
CA THR A 132 -1.18 -1.43 -1.26
C THR A 132 -0.63 -2.41 -2.29
N LEU A 133 0.69 -2.57 -2.40
CA LEU A 133 1.30 -3.56 -3.28
C LEU A 133 0.99 -5.00 -2.82
N GLY A 134 0.82 -5.23 -1.52
CA GLY A 134 0.40 -6.50 -0.96
C GLY A 134 -0.99 -6.92 -1.41
N MET A 135 -1.98 -6.02 -1.30
CA MET A 135 -3.36 -6.21 -1.78
C MET A 135 -3.39 -6.50 -3.29
N ILE A 136 -2.73 -5.66 -4.10
CA ILE A 136 -2.69 -5.82 -5.57
C ILE A 136 -2.03 -7.15 -5.96
N ARG A 137 -0.92 -7.54 -5.32
CA ARG A 137 -0.27 -8.84 -5.58
C ARG A 137 -1.12 -10.03 -5.17
N PHE A 138 -1.88 -9.93 -4.07
CA PHE A 138 -2.71 -11.01 -3.57
C PHE A 138 -3.96 -11.23 -4.44
N TYR A 139 -4.74 -10.18 -4.67
CA TYR A 139 -6.05 -10.29 -5.33
C TYR A 139 -5.96 -10.20 -6.86
N CYS A 140 -5.20 -9.24 -7.40
CA CYS A 140 -5.18 -8.96 -8.84
C CYS A 140 -4.15 -9.80 -9.60
N LEU A 141 -2.90 -9.86 -9.10
CA LEU A 141 -1.76 -10.44 -9.83
C LEU A 141 -1.48 -11.92 -9.49
N GLN A 142 -2.41 -12.60 -8.81
CA GLN A 142 -2.36 -14.00 -8.39
C GLN A 142 -1.15 -14.43 -7.51
N ASN A 143 -0.26 -13.50 -7.16
CA ASN A 143 0.96 -13.74 -6.38
C ASN A 143 0.67 -13.64 -4.87
N ARG A 144 -0.17 -14.55 -4.39
CA ARG A 144 -0.72 -14.55 -3.02
C ARG A 144 0.35 -14.65 -1.93
N GLY A 145 1.39 -15.47 -2.14
CA GLY A 145 2.52 -15.58 -1.21
C GLY A 145 3.26 -14.25 -1.02
N SER A 146 3.60 -13.55 -2.13
CA SER A 146 4.23 -12.22 -2.03
C SER A 146 3.26 -11.17 -1.49
N GLY A 147 1.98 -11.24 -1.83
CA GLY A 147 0.96 -10.30 -1.36
C GLY A 147 0.77 -10.37 0.15
N ALA A 148 0.56 -11.58 0.69
CA ALA A 148 0.44 -11.83 2.12
C ALA A 148 1.73 -11.46 2.88
N SER A 149 2.92 -11.73 2.31
CA SER A 149 4.20 -11.33 2.92
C SER A 149 4.34 -9.79 3.05
N LEU A 150 3.93 -9.03 2.03
CA LEU A 150 3.97 -7.56 2.08
C LEU A 150 2.91 -6.99 3.03
N MET A 151 1.71 -7.56 3.07
CA MET A 151 0.71 -7.21 4.09
C MET A 151 1.18 -7.55 5.51
N ALA A 152 1.88 -8.67 5.70
CA ALA A 152 2.48 -9.02 6.99
C ALA A 152 3.56 -8.03 7.42
N LYS A 153 4.40 -7.55 6.49
CA LYS A 153 5.37 -6.47 6.75
C LYS A 153 4.69 -5.19 7.25
N ALA A 154 3.57 -4.79 6.65
CA ALA A 154 2.78 -3.64 7.12
C ALA A 154 2.08 -3.91 8.48
N ALA A 155 1.53 -5.11 8.67
CA ALA A 155 0.85 -5.52 9.90
C ALA A 155 1.79 -5.66 11.12
N ILE A 156 3.08 -5.96 10.90
CA ILE A 156 4.12 -5.91 11.94
C ILE A 156 4.22 -4.47 12.47
N SER A 157 4.30 -3.48 11.58
CA SER A 157 4.26 -2.03 11.88
C SER A 157 2.90 -1.51 12.38
N SER A 158 2.00 -2.39 12.84
CA SER A 158 0.66 -2.06 13.34
C SER A 158 -0.23 -1.32 12.32
N HIS A 159 -0.07 -1.59 11.02
CA HIS A 159 -1.00 -1.08 10.01
C HIS A 159 -2.36 -1.78 10.14
N ALA A 160 -3.37 -1.05 10.64
CA ALA A 160 -4.67 -1.63 10.97
C ALA A 160 -5.45 -2.19 9.75
N PRO A 161 -5.45 -1.54 8.56
CA PRO A 161 -6.00 -2.14 7.34
C PRO A 161 -5.29 -3.44 6.94
N ALA A 162 -3.96 -3.51 6.99
CA ALA A 162 -3.23 -4.73 6.65
C ALA A 162 -3.52 -5.88 7.63
N LEU A 163 -3.67 -5.58 8.93
CA LEU A 163 -4.11 -6.55 9.93
C LEU A 163 -5.52 -7.07 9.64
N TYR A 164 -6.45 -6.20 9.23
CA TYR A 164 -7.81 -6.58 8.87
C TYR A 164 -7.86 -7.42 7.58
N SER A 165 -7.14 -7.03 6.52
CA SER A 165 -7.07 -7.83 5.28
C SER A 165 -6.47 -9.21 5.52
N LEU A 166 -5.44 -9.32 6.38
CA LEU A 166 -4.92 -10.63 6.80
C LEU A 166 -5.95 -11.42 7.62
N ALA A 167 -6.75 -10.79 8.49
CA ALA A 167 -7.84 -11.47 9.20
C ALA A 167 -8.88 -12.04 8.23
N VAL A 168 -9.31 -11.25 7.23
CA VAL A 168 -10.22 -11.67 6.16
C VAL A 168 -9.64 -12.84 5.35
N ILE A 169 -8.32 -12.85 5.08
CA ILE A 169 -7.64 -13.98 4.43
C ILE A 169 -7.64 -15.23 5.33
N GLN A 170 -7.48 -15.10 6.65
CA GLN A 170 -7.55 -16.25 7.57
C GLN A 170 -8.98 -16.80 7.74
N PHE A 171 -10.01 -15.94 7.71
CA PHE A 171 -11.41 -16.37 7.72
C PHE A 171 -11.81 -17.06 6.41
N ASN A 172 -11.39 -16.52 5.26
CA ASN A 172 -11.79 -17.03 3.94
C ASN A 172 -10.88 -18.14 3.40
N GLY A 173 -9.64 -18.22 3.88
CA GLY A 173 -8.57 -19.05 3.31
C GLY A 173 -7.85 -18.33 2.16
N SER A 174 -6.66 -18.82 1.80
CA SER A 174 -5.84 -18.19 0.73
C SER A 174 -6.39 -18.38 -0.68
N GLY A 175 -7.46 -19.16 -0.85
CA GLY A 175 -7.94 -19.63 -2.14
C GLY A 175 -6.99 -20.63 -2.81
N GLY A 176 -6.07 -21.25 -2.06
CA GLY A 176 -5.28 -22.41 -2.49
C GLY A 176 -5.97 -23.72 -2.14
N SER A 177 -6.46 -23.86 -0.90
CA SER A 177 -7.29 -24.96 -0.44
C SER A 177 -8.38 -24.50 0.53
N LYS A 178 -9.43 -25.32 0.70
CA LYS A 178 -10.46 -25.13 1.73
C LYS A 178 -9.91 -25.25 3.16
N ASN A 179 -8.75 -25.90 3.31
CA ASN A 179 -8.08 -26.12 4.60
C ASN A 179 -7.19 -24.93 5.02
N ASP A 180 -7.05 -23.88 4.19
CA ASP A 180 -6.21 -22.70 4.45
C ASP A 180 -6.81 -21.72 5.51
N LYS A 181 -7.85 -22.12 6.24
CA LYS A 181 -8.61 -21.26 7.16
C LYS A 181 -8.16 -21.47 8.60
N ASP A 182 -7.65 -20.42 9.24
CA ASP A 182 -7.49 -20.37 10.70
C ASP A 182 -8.37 -19.26 11.29
N LEU A 183 -9.56 -19.64 11.76
CA LEU A 183 -10.52 -18.70 12.33
C LEU A 183 -10.01 -18.06 13.64
N ARG A 184 -9.10 -18.72 14.38
CA ARG A 184 -8.52 -18.18 15.62
C ARG A 184 -7.48 -17.12 15.30
N ALA A 185 -6.61 -17.37 14.31
CA ALA A 185 -5.70 -16.36 13.78
C ALA A 185 -6.47 -15.18 13.17
N GLY A 186 -7.56 -15.45 12.46
CA GLY A 186 -8.50 -14.45 11.95
C GLY A 186 -9.02 -13.52 13.07
N VAL A 187 -9.64 -14.07 14.12
CA VAL A 187 -10.12 -13.27 15.26
C VAL A 187 -8.98 -12.50 15.94
N ALA A 188 -7.80 -13.11 16.13
CA ALA A 188 -6.67 -12.44 16.79
C ALA A 188 -6.15 -11.23 15.99
N LEU A 189 -6.01 -11.37 14.67
CA LEU A 189 -5.65 -10.27 13.77
C LEU A 189 -6.73 -9.18 13.73
N CYS A 190 -8.00 -9.60 13.68
CA CYS A 190 -9.15 -8.71 13.68
C CYS A 190 -9.25 -7.89 14.97
N ALA A 191 -9.06 -8.52 16.13
CA ALA A 191 -9.02 -7.85 17.43
C ALA A 191 -7.85 -6.84 17.54
N ARG A 192 -6.67 -7.15 16.99
CA ARG A 192 -5.55 -6.20 16.92
C ARG A 192 -5.88 -5.00 16.02
N ALA A 193 -6.52 -5.22 14.88
CA ALA A 193 -6.98 -4.13 14.00
C ALA A 193 -8.07 -3.26 14.66
N ALA A 194 -9.04 -3.87 15.36
CA ALA A 194 -10.11 -3.18 16.08
C ALA A 194 -9.59 -2.32 17.24
N PHE A 195 -8.58 -2.83 17.98
CA PHE A 195 -7.87 -2.08 19.01
C PHE A 195 -7.15 -0.84 18.43
N LEU A 196 -6.54 -0.98 17.25
CA LEU A 196 -5.92 0.10 16.49
C LEU A 196 -6.95 1.01 15.76
N GLY A 197 -8.24 0.85 16.04
CA GLY A 197 -9.31 1.74 15.57
C GLY A 197 -10.00 1.33 14.27
N HIS A 198 -9.60 0.22 13.61
CA HIS A 198 -10.21 -0.21 12.34
C HIS A 198 -11.69 -0.58 12.55
N ILE A 199 -12.59 0.21 11.95
CA ILE A 199 -14.04 0.14 12.21
C ILE A 199 -14.62 -1.20 11.74
N ASP A 200 -14.28 -1.63 10.53
CA ASP A 200 -14.75 -2.92 9.99
C ASP A 200 -14.25 -4.11 10.82
N ALA A 201 -13.06 -4.00 11.41
CA ALA A 201 -12.51 -5.06 12.24
C ALA A 201 -13.23 -5.15 13.60
N LEU A 202 -13.66 -4.00 14.16
CA LEU A 202 -14.51 -3.98 15.34
C LEU A 202 -15.89 -4.57 15.04
N ARG A 203 -16.46 -4.30 13.85
CA ARG A 203 -17.72 -4.87 13.39
C ARG A 203 -17.60 -6.40 13.24
N GLU A 204 -16.58 -6.87 12.54
CA GLU A 204 -16.35 -8.29 12.27
C GLU A 204 -16.05 -9.07 13.57
N LEU A 205 -15.31 -8.48 14.51
CA LEU A 205 -15.12 -9.04 15.86
C LEU A 205 -16.45 -9.14 16.63
N GLY A 206 -17.35 -8.18 16.46
CA GLY A 206 -18.70 -8.19 17.04
C GLY A 206 -19.58 -9.33 16.50
N HIS A 207 -19.44 -9.66 15.21
CA HIS A 207 -20.06 -10.86 14.62
C HIS A 207 -19.41 -12.15 15.14
N CYS A 208 -18.07 -12.24 15.13
CA CYS A 208 -17.34 -13.41 15.62
C CYS A 208 -17.71 -13.78 17.08
N LEU A 209 -17.90 -12.77 17.94
CA LEU A 209 -18.37 -12.97 19.31
C LEU A 209 -19.84 -13.36 19.41
N GLN A 210 -20.73 -12.86 18.54
CA GLN A 210 -22.14 -13.27 18.55
C GLN A 210 -22.33 -14.71 18.07
N ASP A 211 -21.56 -15.15 17.07
CA ASP A 211 -21.76 -16.46 16.42
C ASP A 211 -20.81 -17.55 16.95
N GLY A 212 -19.81 -17.19 17.77
CA GLY A 212 -18.76 -18.11 18.22
C GLY A 212 -17.74 -18.47 17.12
N TYR A 213 -17.63 -17.63 16.09
CA TYR A 213 -16.79 -17.90 14.93
C TYR A 213 -15.32 -17.64 15.27
N GLY A 214 -14.53 -18.71 15.41
CA GLY A 214 -13.12 -18.64 15.78
C GLY A 214 -12.83 -18.26 17.25
N VAL A 215 -13.86 -17.96 18.05
CA VAL A 215 -13.75 -17.49 19.44
C VAL A 215 -14.90 -18.06 20.29
N ARG A 216 -14.75 -18.07 21.62
CA ARG A 216 -15.88 -18.43 22.50
C ARG A 216 -17.01 -17.40 22.32
N GLN A 217 -18.22 -17.88 22.08
CA GLN A 217 -19.42 -17.05 21.94
C GLN A 217 -19.65 -16.17 23.18
N ASN A 218 -19.91 -14.88 22.95
CA ASN A 218 -20.34 -13.89 23.92
C ASN A 218 -21.25 -12.86 23.20
N ILE A 219 -22.55 -13.17 23.16
CA ILE A 219 -23.56 -12.36 22.45
C ILE A 219 -23.61 -10.92 22.98
N THR A 220 -23.40 -10.72 24.29
CA THR A 220 -23.48 -9.40 24.94
C THR A 220 -22.36 -8.46 24.46
N GLU A 221 -21.10 -8.89 24.53
CA GLU A 221 -19.98 -8.07 24.03
C GLU A 221 -19.96 -8.00 22.49
N GLY A 222 -20.39 -9.06 21.80
CA GLY A 222 -20.54 -9.01 20.34
C GLY A 222 -21.51 -7.92 19.87
N ARG A 223 -22.69 -7.83 20.50
CA ARG A 223 -23.66 -6.74 20.25
C ARG A 223 -23.10 -5.36 20.62
N ARG A 224 -22.39 -5.26 21.75
CA ARG A 224 -21.72 -4.02 22.17
C ARG A 224 -20.73 -3.52 21.11
N PHE A 225 -19.92 -4.41 20.55
CA PHE A 225 -18.94 -4.05 19.53
C PHE A 225 -19.59 -3.63 18.20
N LEU A 226 -20.71 -4.24 17.80
CA LEU A 226 -21.48 -3.75 16.63
C LEU A 226 -22.01 -2.33 16.83
N VAL A 227 -22.63 -2.05 18.00
CA VAL A 227 -23.10 -0.68 18.32
C VAL A 227 -21.94 0.31 18.34
N GLN A 228 -20.79 -0.08 18.90
CA GLN A 228 -19.59 0.75 18.94
C GLN A 228 -18.96 0.97 17.55
N ALA A 229 -19.04 0.00 16.64
CA ALA A 229 -18.59 0.14 15.26
C ALA A 229 -19.45 1.15 14.50
N ASN A 230 -20.78 1.00 14.56
CA ASN A 230 -21.73 1.91 13.92
C ASN A 230 -21.59 3.36 14.45
N ALA A 231 -21.39 3.53 15.76
CA ALA A 231 -21.14 4.84 16.37
C ALA A 231 -19.83 5.49 15.89
N ARG A 232 -18.76 4.70 15.72
CA ARG A 232 -17.48 5.17 15.15
C ARG A 232 -17.60 5.53 13.67
N GLU A 233 -18.37 4.76 12.91
CA GLU A 233 -18.63 4.98 11.48
C GLU A 233 -19.37 6.30 11.25
N LEU A 234 -20.45 6.54 12.00
CA LEU A 234 -21.18 7.80 11.98
C LEU A 234 -20.29 8.98 12.36
N ALA A 235 -19.49 8.86 13.42
CA ALA A 235 -18.57 9.91 13.85
C ALA A 235 -17.50 10.22 12.79
N ALA A 236 -16.99 9.21 12.07
CA ALA A 236 -16.05 9.38 10.97
C ALA A 236 -16.68 10.10 9.76
N GLY A 237 -17.89 9.70 9.36
CA GLY A 237 -18.63 10.34 8.26
C GLY A 237 -19.03 11.80 8.55
N LEU A 238 -19.42 12.12 9.79
CA LEU A 238 -19.67 13.50 10.21
C LEU A 238 -18.38 14.34 10.25
N SER A 239 -17.24 13.73 10.58
CA SER A 239 -15.94 14.41 10.59
C SER A 239 -15.44 14.75 9.18
N SER A 240 -15.63 13.87 8.19
CA SER A 240 -15.28 14.19 6.79
C SER A 240 -16.22 15.22 6.16
N ALA A 241 -17.51 15.23 6.57
CA ALA A 241 -18.48 16.24 6.15
C ALA A 241 -18.11 17.66 6.64
N SER A 242 -17.65 17.80 7.90
CA SER A 242 -17.28 19.11 8.45
C SER A 242 -16.06 19.72 7.77
N VAL A 243 -15.09 18.90 7.34
CA VAL A 243 -13.89 19.34 6.59
C VAL A 243 -14.22 19.80 5.16
N SER A 244 -15.36 19.39 4.60
CA SER A 244 -15.75 19.71 3.22
C SER A 244 -16.70 20.91 3.10
N ASN A 245 -16.92 21.67 4.18
CA ASN A 245 -17.83 22.83 4.24
C ASN A 245 -19.29 22.55 3.81
N ILE A 246 -19.70 21.28 3.75
CA ILE A 246 -21.09 20.90 3.46
C ILE A 246 -21.92 21.16 4.72
N ALA A 247 -23.01 21.92 4.60
CA ALA A 247 -23.82 22.34 5.73
C ALA A 247 -24.37 21.15 6.53
N THR A 248 -23.80 20.92 7.73
CA THR A 248 -24.12 19.77 8.60
C THR A 248 -25.59 19.70 9.00
N CYS A 249 -26.26 20.85 9.09
CA CYS A 249 -27.70 20.95 9.37
C CYS A 249 -28.60 20.27 8.31
N SER A 250 -28.11 20.01 7.09
CA SER A 250 -28.91 19.37 6.02
C SER A 250 -29.00 17.84 6.13
N TRP A 251 -28.28 17.20 7.06
CA TRP A 251 -28.10 15.73 7.11
C TRP A 251 -28.74 15.08 8.33
N LEU A 252 -29.23 15.89 9.28
CA LEU A 252 -29.80 15.49 10.56
C LEU A 252 -31.25 15.99 10.75
N THR A 253 -31.94 16.34 9.65
CA THR A 253 -33.34 16.75 9.69
C THR A 253 -34.24 15.53 9.94
N TRP A 254 -34.54 15.26 11.21
CA TRP A 254 -35.64 14.38 11.60
C TRP A 254 -36.96 15.01 11.12
N SER A 255 -37.45 14.57 9.97
CA SER A 255 -38.75 14.97 9.41
C SER A 255 -39.84 14.01 9.93
N PRO A 256 -40.74 14.44 10.84
CA PRO A 256 -41.73 13.54 11.47
C PRO A 256 -42.98 13.35 10.60
N HIS A 257 -42.84 13.38 9.27
CA HIS A 257 -43.95 13.35 8.31
C HIS A 257 -43.69 12.29 7.23
N PRO A 258 -44.69 11.46 6.86
CA PRO A 258 -44.54 10.50 5.77
C PRO A 258 -44.33 11.23 4.44
N ILE A 259 -43.27 10.87 3.70
CA ILE A 259 -42.94 11.52 2.42
C ILE A 259 -43.88 11.00 1.31
N PRO A 260 -44.70 11.85 0.66
CA PRO A 260 -45.63 11.41 -0.38
C PRO A 260 -44.95 11.30 -1.76
N HIS A 261 -44.33 10.14 -2.01
CA HIS A 261 -43.90 9.65 -3.34
C HIS A 261 -42.80 10.45 -4.09
N PRO A 262 -42.18 9.88 -5.16
CA PRO A 262 -40.82 10.25 -5.57
C PRO A 262 -40.76 11.11 -6.85
N THR A 263 -40.62 12.43 -6.71
CA THR A 263 -40.43 13.35 -7.86
C THR A 263 -39.19 14.24 -7.79
N ASN A 264 -38.44 14.27 -6.67
CA ASN A 264 -37.28 15.16 -6.53
C ASN A 264 -36.07 14.45 -5.86
N ARG A 265 -35.37 13.60 -6.63
CA ARG A 265 -34.05 13.08 -6.25
C ARG A 265 -32.98 14.07 -6.74
N HIS A 266 -32.29 14.75 -5.82
CA HIS A 266 -30.99 15.35 -6.15
C HIS A 266 -30.01 14.25 -6.59
N PRO A 267 -29.35 14.36 -7.74
CA PRO A 267 -28.42 13.35 -8.21
C PRO A 267 -27.09 13.39 -7.46
N ASN A 268 -26.51 12.20 -7.25
CA ASN A 268 -25.10 11.98 -6.93
C ASN A 268 -24.53 12.59 -5.64
N LEU A 269 -24.99 12.10 -4.47
CA LEU A 269 -24.08 11.92 -3.33
C LEU A 269 -23.99 10.43 -2.93
N PRO A 270 -22.78 9.88 -2.68
CA PRO A 270 -22.61 8.52 -2.18
C PRO A 270 -22.90 8.46 -0.67
N GLY A 271 -24.18 8.43 -0.31
CA GLY A 271 -24.63 8.21 1.07
C GLY A 271 -24.85 6.72 1.38
N CYS A 272 -24.65 6.35 2.64
CA CYS A 272 -25.08 5.06 3.19
C CYS A 272 -26.61 5.08 3.39
N PRO A 273 -27.40 4.26 2.68
CA PRO A 273 -28.87 4.32 2.74
C PRO A 273 -29.47 3.71 4.01
N LEU A 274 -28.66 3.17 4.94
CA LEU A 274 -29.14 2.48 6.15
C LEU A 274 -30.01 3.34 7.08
N LEU A 275 -30.04 4.66 6.89
CA LEU A 275 -30.91 5.58 7.64
C LEU A 275 -31.73 6.52 6.74
N SER A 276 -31.79 6.29 5.40
CA SER A 276 -32.57 7.13 4.48
C SER A 276 -34.06 7.18 4.85
N ASP A 277 -34.57 6.05 5.34
CA ASP A 277 -35.97 5.86 5.71
C ASP A 277 -36.32 6.60 7.02
N PHE A 278 -35.29 7.01 7.77
CA PHE A 278 -35.36 7.89 8.94
C PHE A 278 -34.88 9.33 8.61
N GLY A 279 -34.79 9.70 7.33
CA GLY A 279 -34.39 11.02 6.86
C GLY A 279 -32.91 11.37 7.00
N CYS A 280 -32.08 10.47 7.52
CA CYS A 280 -30.67 10.74 7.81
C CYS A 280 -29.78 10.14 6.71
N ASN A 281 -29.10 10.98 5.93
CA ASN A 281 -28.16 10.54 4.91
C ASN A 281 -26.72 10.72 5.43
N VAL A 282 -26.06 9.61 5.79
CA VAL A 282 -24.67 9.62 6.25
C VAL A 282 -23.75 9.46 5.03
N PRO A 283 -22.76 10.33 4.77
CA PRO A 283 -21.84 10.15 3.66
C PRO A 283 -20.97 8.89 3.86
N ALA A 284 -20.75 8.13 2.79
CA ALA A 284 -19.94 6.91 2.85
C ALA A 284 -18.48 7.24 3.26
N PRO A 285 -17.86 6.45 4.16
CA PRO A 285 -16.45 6.61 4.50
C PRO A 285 -15.54 6.55 3.27
N GLU A 286 -14.49 7.39 3.23
CA GLU A 286 -13.62 7.42 2.04
C GLU A 286 -12.78 6.13 1.96
N ALA A 287 -13.13 5.25 1.02
CA ALA A 287 -12.46 3.98 0.83
C ALA A 287 -10.94 4.14 0.60
N HIS A 288 -10.17 3.25 1.23
CA HIS A 288 -8.71 3.22 1.11
C HIS A 288 -8.26 3.10 -0.37
N PRO A 289 -7.17 3.78 -0.82
CA PRO A 289 -6.66 3.69 -2.18
C PRO A 289 -6.53 2.26 -2.74
N ALA A 290 -5.96 1.34 -1.96
CA ALA A 290 -5.88 -0.08 -2.32
C ALA A 290 -7.26 -0.74 -2.55
N ASN A 291 -8.28 -0.38 -1.76
CA ASN A 291 -9.63 -0.94 -1.91
C ASN A 291 -10.31 -0.38 -3.17
N LYS A 292 -10.14 0.93 -3.43
CA LYS A 292 -10.59 1.57 -4.68
C LYS A 292 -9.98 0.88 -5.91
N PHE A 293 -8.66 0.61 -5.90
CA PHE A 293 -8.00 -0.15 -6.97
C PHE A 293 -8.63 -1.54 -7.18
N LEU A 294 -8.97 -2.26 -6.11
CA LEU A 294 -9.63 -3.57 -6.25
C LEU A 294 -11.04 -3.44 -6.86
N THR A 295 -11.82 -2.43 -6.47
CA THR A 295 -13.12 -2.14 -7.08
C THR A 295 -12.98 -1.81 -8.57
N ASP A 296 -12.05 -0.94 -8.94
CA ASP A 296 -11.76 -0.63 -10.35
C ASP A 296 -11.35 -1.90 -11.12
N TRP A 297 -10.48 -2.74 -10.54
CA TRP A 297 -9.89 -3.91 -11.20
C TRP A 297 -10.90 -5.04 -11.46
N PHE A 298 -11.89 -5.24 -10.58
CA PHE A 298 -12.92 -6.25 -10.76
C PHE A 298 -14.23 -5.70 -11.34
N GLY A 299 -14.33 -4.38 -11.54
CA GLY A 299 -15.45 -3.70 -12.19
C GLY A 299 -15.21 -3.26 -13.63
N SER A 300 -14.05 -3.61 -14.21
CA SER A 300 -13.65 -3.30 -15.61
C SER A 300 -13.72 -4.54 -16.51
#